data_AF-A0A224VKL6-F1
#
_entry.id   AF-A0A224VKL6-F1
#
_cell.length_a   1.000
_cell.length_b   1.000
_cell.length_c   1.000
_cell.angle_alpha   90.00
_cell.angle_beta   90.00
_cell.angle_gamma   90.00
#
_symmetry.space_group_name_H-M   'P 1'
#
loop_
_entity.id
_entity.type
_entity.pdbx_description
1 polymer ?
#
loop_
_entity_poly.entity_id
_entity_poly.type
_entity_poly.pdbx_seq_one_letter_code
_entity_poly.pdbx_strand_id
1 'polypeptide(L)'
;MKKKSFVLLALSFVLALGGTLGTTADAKKAKMKSIPLADSRQVVTVSLKSTDENALTQYAYGTVNPSSADFHQYLSPTQFATKFGQPDSYVADFKTYMAKYHVKANPFPGNLAIKLTGTIGNLNKAFKARLANSSLQSSTKYRLPGKLSNQVVAVVGLYAIDQSKKTTKKPAAKLTSQAQAASNPTQAAIKKPNTALSPANFSEEYGAMKFANT
;
A
#
# COMPACT_ATOMS: atom_id res chain seq x y z
N MET A 1 7.50 42.67 -40.68
CA MET A 1 6.79 43.43 -39.61
C MET A 1 5.36 43.70 -40.07
N LYS A 2 4.39 43.74 -39.13
CA LYS A 2 2.92 43.96 -39.25
C LYS A 2 2.13 42.65 -39.04
N LYS A 3 1.59 42.33 -37.84
CA LYS A 3 0.44 42.84 -37.06
C LYS A 3 -0.95 42.62 -37.70
N LYS A 4 -1.85 42.05 -36.86
CA LYS A 4 -3.34 42.08 -36.86
C LYS A 4 -4.02 41.02 -37.76
N SER A 5 -5.17 40.42 -37.43
CA SER A 5 -6.27 40.81 -36.54
C SER A 5 -7.10 39.60 -36.06
N PHE A 6 -7.83 39.83 -34.96
CA PHE A 6 -8.88 39.02 -34.34
C PHE A 6 -10.14 38.99 -35.21
N VAL A 7 -10.88 37.87 -35.25
CA VAL A 7 -12.32 37.85 -35.59
C VAL A 7 -13.05 36.89 -34.65
N LEU A 8 -13.91 37.50 -33.82
CA LEU A 8 -15.05 36.91 -33.12
C LEU A 8 -16.14 36.49 -34.12
N LEU A 9 -16.79 35.35 -33.93
CA LEU A 9 -18.18 35.05 -34.36
C LEU A 9 -18.45 33.56 -34.03
N ALA A 10 -19.56 33.09 -33.47
CA ALA A 10 -20.69 33.67 -32.78
C ALA A 10 -21.37 32.50 -32.02
N LEU A 11 -21.98 32.81 -30.89
CA LEU A 11 -22.88 31.93 -30.15
C LEU A 11 -23.99 31.40 -31.07
N SER A 12 -24.27 30.11 -31.04
CA SER A 12 -25.54 29.55 -31.55
C SER A 12 -26.01 28.47 -30.59
N PHE A 13 -26.89 28.90 -29.69
CA PHE A 13 -27.65 28.09 -28.77
C PHE A 13 -28.84 27.52 -29.54
N VAL A 14 -28.80 26.24 -29.93
CA VAL A 14 -29.98 25.53 -30.42
C VAL A 14 -30.49 24.66 -29.29
N LEU A 15 -31.43 25.21 -28.53
CA LEU A 15 -32.25 24.49 -27.58
C LEU A 15 -33.43 23.87 -28.35
N ALA A 16 -33.25 22.67 -28.88
CA ALA A 16 -34.34 21.90 -29.45
C ALA A 16 -35.06 21.14 -28.32
N LEU A 17 -36.12 21.74 -27.78
CA LEU A 17 -37.19 21.02 -27.08
C LEU A 17 -38.08 20.37 -28.14
N GLY A 18 -38.05 19.05 -28.25
CA GLY A 18 -39.01 18.32 -29.06
C GLY A 18 -38.63 16.87 -29.29
N GLY A 19 -39.49 15.96 -28.85
CA GLY A 19 -39.52 14.58 -29.32
C GLY A 19 -39.09 13.54 -28.29
N THR A 20 -40.07 12.97 -27.61
CA THR A 20 -39.98 11.62 -27.04
C THR A 20 -39.73 10.61 -28.17
N LEU A 21 -38.48 10.35 -28.49
CA LEU A 21 -38.06 9.17 -29.24
C LEU A 21 -37.30 8.28 -28.27
N GLY A 22 -37.98 7.24 -27.81
CA GLY A 22 -37.38 6.19 -27.01
C GLY A 22 -36.19 5.59 -27.75
N THR A 23 -34.99 6.00 -27.38
CA THR A 23 -33.81 5.20 -27.63
C THR A 23 -33.84 4.11 -26.58
N THR A 24 -34.48 2.98 -26.88
CA THR A 24 -34.03 1.71 -26.32
C THR A 24 -32.59 1.55 -26.81
N ALA A 25 -31.65 2.11 -26.06
CA ALA A 25 -30.26 1.78 -26.20
C ALA A 25 -30.17 0.31 -25.86
N ASP A 26 -30.24 -0.53 -26.89
CA ASP A 26 -29.75 -1.89 -26.89
C ASP A 26 -28.28 -1.75 -26.47
N ALA A 27 -28.05 -1.77 -25.16
CA ALA A 27 -26.74 -1.86 -24.59
C ALA A 27 -26.24 -3.24 -25.00
N LYS A 28 -25.69 -3.34 -26.22
CA LYS A 28 -24.79 -4.42 -26.60
C LYS A 28 -23.80 -4.50 -25.47
N LYS A 29 -23.98 -5.48 -24.59
CA LYS A 29 -23.05 -5.77 -23.51
C LYS A 29 -21.71 -5.99 -24.20
N ALA A 30 -20.88 -4.96 -24.25
CA ALA A 30 -19.51 -5.10 -24.66
C ALA A 30 -18.97 -6.17 -23.73
N LYS A 31 -18.70 -7.37 -24.26
CA LYS A 31 -18.06 -8.44 -23.49
C LYS A 31 -16.70 -7.90 -23.12
N MET A 32 -16.60 -7.28 -21.95
CA MET A 32 -15.33 -6.85 -21.38
C MET A 32 -14.47 -8.10 -21.35
N LYS A 33 -13.38 -8.09 -22.13
CA LYS A 33 -12.46 -9.21 -22.19
C LYS A 33 -11.92 -9.41 -20.77
N SER A 34 -12.30 -10.50 -20.14
CA SER A 34 -11.82 -10.84 -18.80
C SER A 34 -10.30 -10.93 -18.87
N ILE A 35 -9.60 -10.06 -18.16
CA ILE A 35 -8.15 -10.13 -18.02
C ILE A 35 -7.85 -11.41 -17.22
N PRO A 36 -7.02 -12.34 -17.72
CA PRO A 36 -6.60 -13.49 -16.94
C PRO A 36 -6.00 -13.03 -15.61
N LEU A 37 -6.29 -13.74 -14.51
CA LEU A 37 -5.80 -13.34 -13.18
C LEU A 37 -4.26 -13.18 -13.16
N ALA A 38 -3.53 -14.00 -13.94
CA ALA A 38 -2.09 -13.90 -14.09
C ALA A 38 -1.61 -12.55 -14.66
N ASP A 39 -2.42 -11.87 -15.46
CA ASP A 39 -2.10 -10.60 -16.12
C ASP A 39 -2.56 -9.38 -15.32
N SER A 40 -3.41 -9.59 -14.32
CA SER A 40 -3.82 -8.54 -13.37
C SER A 40 -2.62 -7.95 -12.65
N ARG A 41 -2.67 -6.63 -12.41
CA ARG A 41 -1.63 -5.90 -11.68
C ARG A 41 -1.74 -6.18 -10.18
N GLN A 42 -0.59 -6.25 -9.52
CA GLN A 42 -0.48 -6.44 -8.08
C GLN A 42 0.66 -5.57 -7.54
N VAL A 43 0.45 -5.06 -6.34
CA VAL A 43 1.43 -4.31 -5.56
C VAL A 43 1.84 -5.18 -4.39
N VAL A 44 3.14 -5.32 -4.17
CA VAL A 44 3.73 -6.14 -3.10
C VAL A 44 4.75 -5.28 -2.37
N THR A 45 4.82 -5.38 -1.05
CA THR A 45 5.86 -4.72 -0.26
C THR A 45 6.80 -5.77 0.29
N VAL A 46 8.09 -5.59 0.04
CA VAL A 46 9.15 -6.41 0.63
C VAL A 46 9.75 -5.64 1.78
N SER A 47 9.68 -6.19 2.98
CA SER A 47 10.32 -5.65 4.19
C SER A 47 11.69 -6.28 4.36
N LEU A 48 12.69 -5.45 4.63
CA LEU A 48 14.09 -5.83 4.78
C LEU A 48 14.53 -5.71 6.24
N LYS A 49 15.56 -6.46 6.61
CA LYS A 49 16.20 -6.38 7.93
C LYS A 49 16.96 -5.07 8.08
N SER A 50 17.05 -4.56 9.30
CA SER A 50 18.07 -3.55 9.62
C SER A 50 19.47 -4.15 9.43
N THR A 51 20.45 -3.34 9.04
CA THR A 51 21.86 -3.75 9.08
C THR A 51 22.36 -3.95 10.51
N ASP A 52 21.77 -3.24 11.47
CA ASP A 52 22.00 -3.41 12.90
C ASP A 52 20.69 -3.16 13.67
N GLU A 53 20.02 -4.23 14.09
CA GLU A 53 18.75 -4.16 14.82
C GLU A 53 18.94 -3.67 16.26
N ASN A 54 20.08 -3.99 16.88
CA ASN A 54 20.36 -3.59 18.26
C ASN A 54 20.66 -2.08 18.34
N ALA A 55 21.53 -1.58 17.45
CA ALA A 55 21.82 -0.14 17.38
C ALA A 55 20.58 0.67 17.01
N LEU A 56 19.75 0.19 16.08
CA LEU A 56 18.47 0.83 15.76
C LEU A 56 17.56 0.93 17.00
N THR A 57 17.45 -0.16 17.76
CA THR A 57 16.63 -0.22 18.97
C THR A 57 17.16 0.74 20.04
N GLN A 58 18.46 0.73 20.28
CA GLN A 58 19.11 1.63 21.24
C GLN A 58 18.94 3.10 20.85
N TYR A 59 19.13 3.43 19.57
CA TYR A 59 18.93 4.78 19.05
C TYR A 59 17.48 5.24 19.25
N ALA A 60 16.50 4.39 18.93
CA ALA A 60 15.09 4.71 19.11
C ALA A 60 14.77 5.07 20.58
N TYR A 61 15.25 4.26 21.54
CA TYR A 61 15.10 4.59 22.97
C TYR A 61 15.90 5.82 23.39
N GLY A 62 17.08 6.04 22.79
CA GLY A 62 17.90 7.23 23.01
C GLY A 62 17.17 8.52 22.65
N THR A 63 16.37 8.54 21.58
CA THR A 63 15.66 9.76 21.13
C THR A 63 14.60 10.28 22.10
N VAL A 64 14.14 9.44 23.04
CA VAL A 64 13.11 9.78 24.03
C VAL A 64 13.64 9.81 25.47
N ASN A 65 14.93 9.53 25.67
CA ASN A 65 15.58 9.57 26.99
C ASN A 65 16.32 10.92 27.18
N PRO A 66 15.90 11.80 28.11
CA PRO A 66 16.53 13.11 28.32
C PRO A 66 18.02 13.06 28.72
N SER A 67 18.47 11.94 29.28
CA SER A 67 19.88 11.74 29.65
C SER A 67 20.74 11.21 28.49
N SER A 68 20.13 10.92 27.34
CA SER A 68 20.84 10.43 26.15
C SER A 68 21.36 11.59 25.29
N ALA A 69 22.53 11.43 24.69
CA ALA A 69 23.03 12.35 23.67
C ALA A 69 22.14 12.39 22.41
N ASP A 70 21.37 11.32 22.16
CA ASP A 70 20.45 11.24 21.03
C ASP A 70 19.07 11.88 21.31
N PHE A 71 18.84 12.47 22.50
CA PHE A 71 17.55 13.04 22.87
C PHE A 71 17.06 14.08 21.84
N HIS A 72 15.84 13.87 21.33
CA HIS A 72 15.23 14.66 20.25
C HIS A 72 16.03 14.72 18.92
N GLN A 73 17.04 13.87 18.75
CA GLN A 73 17.80 13.77 17.50
C GLN A 73 17.10 12.81 16.53
N TYR A 74 15.98 13.24 15.95
CA TYR A 74 15.25 12.42 14.98
C TYR A 74 15.94 12.39 13.62
N LEU A 75 15.96 11.21 13.00
CA LEU A 75 16.57 11.01 11.69
C LEU A 75 15.57 11.32 10.58
N SER A 76 16.02 12.05 9.56
CA SER A 76 15.37 12.03 8.25
C SER A 76 15.44 10.63 7.62
N PRO A 77 14.58 10.30 6.64
CA PRO A 77 14.62 8.99 5.99
C PRO A 77 15.99 8.64 5.37
N THR A 78 16.70 9.61 4.81
CA THR A 78 18.03 9.38 4.23
C THR A 78 19.07 9.09 5.31
N GLN A 79 19.07 9.82 6.43
CA GLN A 79 19.96 9.54 7.54
C GLN A 79 19.66 8.17 8.17
N PHE A 80 18.38 7.79 8.23
CA PHE A 80 17.96 6.45 8.65
C PHE A 80 18.52 5.38 7.72
N ALA A 81 18.39 5.56 6.39
CA ALA A 81 18.94 4.62 5.42
C ALA A 81 20.47 4.45 5.58
N THR A 82 21.20 5.55 5.81
CA THR A 82 22.64 5.52 6.02
C THR A 82 23.02 4.77 7.31
N LYS A 83 22.28 4.94 8.41
CA LYS A 83 22.60 4.32 9.70
C LYS A 83 22.13 2.86 9.81
N PHE A 84 20.92 2.56 9.35
CA PHE A 84 20.22 1.31 9.66
C PHE A 84 19.60 0.63 8.44
N GLY A 85 19.55 1.31 7.29
CA GLY A 85 18.99 0.77 6.05
C GLY A 85 19.90 -0.25 5.38
N GLN A 86 19.33 -1.03 4.47
CA GLN A 86 20.15 -1.90 3.61
C GLN A 86 21.06 -1.07 2.69
N PRO A 87 22.26 -1.58 2.37
CA PRO A 87 23.18 -0.87 1.49
C PRO A 87 22.60 -0.72 0.09
N ASP A 88 22.92 0.40 -0.58
CA ASP A 88 22.43 0.70 -1.93
C ASP A 88 22.79 -0.40 -2.94
N SER A 89 23.92 -1.08 -2.74
CA SER A 89 24.33 -2.25 -3.54
C SER A 89 23.33 -3.40 -3.45
N TYR A 90 22.85 -3.72 -2.24
CA TYR A 90 21.83 -4.75 -2.04
C TYR A 90 20.50 -4.34 -2.70
N VAL A 91 20.10 -3.08 -2.55
CA VAL A 91 18.87 -2.55 -3.17
C VAL A 91 18.98 -2.58 -4.70
N ALA A 92 20.13 -2.25 -5.26
CA ALA A 92 20.40 -2.32 -6.69
C ALA A 92 20.36 -3.77 -7.23
N ASP A 93 20.94 -4.72 -6.49
CA ASP A 93 20.88 -6.15 -6.82
C ASP A 93 19.43 -6.65 -6.81
N PHE A 94 18.65 -6.26 -5.81
CA PHE A 94 17.23 -6.61 -5.70
C PHE A 94 16.43 -6.07 -6.89
N LYS A 95 16.65 -4.79 -7.25
CA LYS A 95 16.02 -4.16 -8.43
C LYS A 95 16.38 -4.88 -9.72
N THR A 96 17.67 -5.21 -9.89
CA THR A 96 18.17 -5.92 -11.07
C THR A 96 17.54 -7.31 -11.18
N TYR A 97 17.41 -8.04 -10.07
CA TYR A 97 16.74 -9.33 -10.05
C TYR A 97 15.25 -9.23 -10.43
N MET A 98 14.51 -8.28 -9.87
CA MET A 98 13.09 -8.06 -10.18
C MET A 98 12.86 -7.66 -11.64
N ALA A 99 13.77 -6.87 -12.23
CA ALA A 99 13.68 -6.43 -13.62
C ALA A 99 13.71 -7.59 -14.61
N LYS A 100 14.42 -8.69 -14.32
CA LYS A 100 14.45 -9.92 -15.13
C LYS A 100 13.07 -10.56 -15.30
N TYR A 101 12.14 -10.26 -14.40
CA TYR A 101 10.76 -10.75 -14.42
C TYR A 101 9.75 -9.66 -14.82
N HIS A 102 10.20 -8.52 -15.34
CA HIS A 102 9.36 -7.36 -15.64
C HIS A 102 8.56 -6.87 -14.42
N VAL A 103 9.15 -6.97 -13.23
CA VAL A 103 8.62 -6.40 -11.99
C VAL A 103 9.39 -5.12 -11.69
N LYS A 104 8.67 -4.01 -11.52
CA LYS A 104 9.25 -2.73 -11.10
C LYS A 104 9.50 -2.78 -9.60
N ALA A 105 10.69 -2.35 -9.17
CA ALA A 105 11.08 -2.28 -7.77
C ALA A 105 11.46 -0.84 -7.40
N ASN A 106 10.74 -0.28 -6.44
CA ASN A 106 10.88 1.09 -5.96
C ASN A 106 11.17 1.06 -4.44
N PRO A 107 12.44 1.26 -4.03
CA PRO A 107 12.77 1.33 -2.61
C PRO A 107 12.13 2.56 -1.96
N PHE A 108 11.75 2.42 -0.69
CA PHE A 108 11.41 3.56 0.14
C PHE A 108 12.70 4.25 0.64
N PRO A 109 12.68 5.56 0.94
CA PRO A 109 13.89 6.33 1.26
C PRO A 109 14.70 5.84 2.46
N GLY A 110 14.12 5.03 3.36
CA GLY A 110 14.81 4.42 4.50
C GLY A 110 15.53 3.09 4.20
N ASN A 111 15.50 2.62 2.94
CA ASN A 111 16.11 1.35 2.49
C ASN A 111 15.75 0.08 3.29
N LEU A 112 14.63 0.07 4.03
CA LEU A 112 14.10 -1.12 4.72
C LEU A 112 12.81 -1.67 4.10
N ALA A 113 12.33 -1.04 3.05
CA ALA A 113 11.18 -1.55 2.32
C ALA A 113 11.33 -1.28 0.83
N ILE A 114 10.83 -2.20 0.02
CA ILE A 114 10.78 -2.06 -1.44
C ILE A 114 9.35 -2.32 -1.89
N LYS A 115 8.75 -1.33 -2.55
CA LYS A 115 7.47 -1.49 -3.25
C LYS A 115 7.73 -2.14 -4.60
N LEU A 116 7.03 -3.24 -4.86
CA LEU A 116 7.05 -3.94 -6.12
C LEU A 116 5.74 -3.72 -6.87
N THR A 117 5.81 -3.59 -8.18
CA THR A 117 4.63 -3.52 -9.04
C THR A 117 4.86 -4.36 -10.30
N GLY A 118 3.95 -5.30 -10.54
CA GLY A 118 4.04 -6.22 -11.66
C GLY A 118 2.69 -6.91 -11.91
N THR A 119 2.65 -7.85 -12.85
CA THR A 119 1.53 -8.78 -12.95
C THR A 119 1.65 -9.88 -11.90
N ILE A 120 0.53 -10.48 -11.51
CA ILE A 120 0.52 -11.64 -10.60
C ILE A 120 1.43 -12.77 -11.14
N GLY A 121 1.38 -13.03 -12.45
CA GLY A 121 2.22 -14.04 -13.09
C GLY A 121 3.72 -13.73 -12.99
N ASN A 122 4.11 -12.48 -13.20
CA ASN A 122 5.51 -12.05 -13.12
C ASN A 122 6.05 -12.09 -11.69
N LEU A 123 5.25 -11.63 -10.72
CA LEU A 123 5.58 -11.72 -9.31
C LEU A 123 5.71 -13.18 -8.86
N ASN A 124 4.78 -14.05 -9.24
CA ASN A 124 4.87 -15.48 -8.91
C ASN A 124 6.10 -16.16 -9.52
N LYS A 125 6.51 -15.77 -10.73
CA LYS A 125 7.78 -16.24 -11.33
C LYS A 125 9.00 -15.73 -10.55
N ALA A 126 9.05 -14.43 -10.25
CA ALA A 126 10.17 -13.80 -9.55
C ALA A 126 10.38 -14.39 -8.14
N PHE A 127 9.29 -14.69 -7.44
CA PHE A 127 9.28 -15.22 -6.08
C PHE A 127 9.16 -16.75 -6.03
N LYS A 128 9.15 -17.44 -7.17
CA LYS A 128 8.85 -18.89 -7.26
C LYS A 128 7.65 -19.28 -6.39
N ALA A 129 6.62 -18.43 -6.39
CA ALA A 129 5.55 -18.46 -5.43
C ALA A 129 4.55 -19.59 -5.76
N ARG A 130 4.06 -20.26 -4.72
CA ARG A 130 3.13 -21.39 -4.83
C ARG A 130 2.09 -21.33 -3.71
N LEU A 131 0.88 -21.80 -4.00
CA LEU A 131 -0.09 -22.05 -2.94
C LEU A 131 0.45 -23.16 -2.04
N ALA A 132 0.42 -22.93 -0.75
CA ALA A 132 0.48 -23.99 0.24
C ALA A 132 -0.94 -24.48 0.48
N ASN A 133 -1.18 -25.75 0.17
CA ASN A 133 -2.42 -26.41 0.54
C ASN A 133 -2.35 -26.74 2.03
N SER A 134 -3.07 -25.97 2.84
CA SER A 134 -3.46 -26.34 4.20
C SER A 134 -4.98 -26.45 4.20
N SER A 135 -5.52 -27.47 4.88
CA SER A 135 -6.97 -27.76 4.95
C SER A 135 -7.82 -26.59 5.46
N LEU A 136 -7.22 -25.54 6.02
CA LEU A 136 -7.94 -24.44 6.67
C LEU A 136 -7.64 -23.05 6.09
N GLN A 137 -6.49 -22.83 5.43
CA GLN A 137 -6.12 -21.52 4.85
C GLN A 137 -5.16 -21.67 3.66
N SER A 138 -5.45 -20.99 2.55
CA SER A 138 -4.51 -20.86 1.43
C SER A 138 -3.42 -19.84 1.76
N SER A 139 -2.21 -20.31 2.04
CA SER A 139 -1.04 -19.42 2.24
C SER A 139 -0.11 -19.45 1.04
N THR A 140 0.66 -18.37 0.82
CA THR A 140 1.64 -18.28 -0.27
C THR A 140 3.02 -18.63 0.25
N LYS A 141 3.61 -19.71 -0.27
CA LYS A 141 5.04 -20.02 -0.09
C LYS A 141 5.83 -19.37 -1.21
N TYR A 142 7.01 -18.83 -0.91
CA TYR A 142 7.90 -18.21 -1.89
C TYR A 142 9.36 -18.52 -1.61
N ARG A 143 10.21 -18.28 -2.62
CA ARG A 143 11.67 -18.42 -2.54
C ARG A 143 12.34 -17.31 -3.35
N LEU A 144 13.40 -16.74 -2.78
CA LEU A 144 14.31 -15.82 -3.45
C LEU A 144 15.72 -16.46 -3.54
N PRO A 145 16.60 -15.97 -4.43
CA PRO A 145 18.01 -16.36 -4.42
C PRO A 145 18.66 -16.03 -3.07
N GLY A 146 19.62 -16.86 -2.62
CA GLY A 146 20.16 -16.83 -1.25
C GLY A 146 20.55 -15.44 -0.74
N LYS A 147 21.36 -14.70 -1.51
CA LYS A 147 21.78 -13.34 -1.11
C LYS A 147 20.60 -12.39 -0.86
N LEU A 148 19.53 -12.49 -1.67
CA LEU A 148 18.32 -11.67 -1.53
C LEU A 148 17.41 -12.19 -0.41
N SER A 149 17.25 -13.50 -0.24
CA SER A 149 16.41 -14.04 0.84
C SER A 149 16.94 -13.70 2.23
N ASN A 150 18.26 -13.60 2.40
CA ASN A 150 18.88 -13.43 3.71
C ASN A 150 18.47 -12.12 4.42
N GLN A 151 18.21 -11.07 3.65
CA GLN A 151 17.86 -9.75 4.17
C GLN A 151 16.35 -9.48 4.14
N VAL A 152 15.54 -10.38 3.61
CA VAL A 152 14.08 -10.22 3.57
C VAL A 152 13.46 -10.76 4.86
N VAL A 153 12.68 -9.93 5.53
CA VAL A 153 11.88 -10.31 6.70
C VAL A 153 10.52 -10.82 6.26
N ALA A 154 9.86 -10.07 5.38
CA ALA A 154 8.50 -10.37 4.95
C ALA A 154 8.24 -9.90 3.52
N VAL A 155 7.33 -10.58 2.85
CA VAL A 155 6.78 -10.19 1.55
C VAL A 155 5.27 -10.09 1.71
N VAL A 156 4.78 -8.86 1.81
CA VAL A 156 3.39 -8.54 2.13
C VAL A 156 2.61 -8.29 0.85
N GLY A 157 1.44 -8.92 0.76
CA GLY A 157 0.53 -8.76 -0.38
C GLY A 157 0.91 -9.59 -1.61
N LEU A 158 1.82 -10.57 -1.50
CA LEU A 158 2.11 -11.56 -2.55
C LEU A 158 1.05 -12.68 -2.54
N TYR A 159 0.48 -12.96 -3.71
CA TYR A 159 -0.58 -13.95 -3.88
C TYR A 159 -0.19 -14.93 -4.97
N ALA A 160 0.03 -16.18 -4.59
CA ALA A 160 0.22 -17.26 -5.55
C ALA A 160 -1.09 -17.61 -6.24
N ILE A 161 -0.99 -17.96 -7.52
CA ILE A 161 -2.09 -18.56 -8.28
C ILE A 161 -1.65 -19.94 -8.77
N ASP A 162 -2.60 -20.87 -8.81
CA ASP A 162 -2.36 -22.18 -9.40
C ASP A 162 -2.41 -22.06 -10.92
N GLN A 163 -1.24 -21.91 -11.56
CA GLN A 163 -1.16 -21.80 -13.02
C GLN A 163 -1.44 -23.12 -13.74
N SER A 164 -1.55 -24.25 -13.01
CA SER A 164 -1.88 -25.56 -13.61
C SER A 164 -3.39 -25.73 -13.84
N LYS A 165 -4.23 -24.96 -13.16
CA LYS A 165 -5.68 -24.96 -13.39
C LYS A 165 -6.03 -24.02 -14.53
N LYS A 166 -6.17 -24.58 -15.74
CA LYS A 166 -6.91 -23.89 -16.83
C LYS A 166 -8.26 -23.47 -16.27
N THR A 167 -8.54 -22.18 -16.27
CA THR A 167 -9.78 -21.62 -15.72
C THR A 167 -10.97 -22.13 -16.52
N THR A 168 -11.64 -23.18 -16.04
CA THR A 168 -13.01 -23.47 -16.45
C THR A 168 -13.88 -22.36 -15.86
N LYS A 169 -14.65 -21.69 -16.71
CA LYS A 169 -15.56 -20.62 -16.32
C LYS A 169 -16.64 -21.19 -15.41
N LYS A 170 -16.43 -21.13 -14.09
CA LYS A 170 -17.49 -21.40 -13.11
C LYS A 170 -18.35 -20.14 -13.00
N PRO A 171 -19.69 -20.22 -13.07
CA PRO A 171 -20.55 -19.07 -12.91
C PRO A 171 -20.31 -18.42 -11.53
N ALA A 172 -20.31 -17.09 -11.51
CA ALA A 172 -20.11 -16.30 -10.31
C ALA A 172 -21.21 -16.64 -9.27
N ALA A 173 -20.80 -17.26 -8.17
CA ALA A 173 -21.68 -17.38 -7.01
C ALA A 173 -21.87 -15.99 -6.39
N LYS A 174 -23.11 -15.63 -6.08
CA LYS A 174 -23.44 -14.41 -5.34
C LYS A 174 -22.69 -14.41 -4.01
N LEU A 175 -21.83 -13.42 -3.82
CA LEU A 175 -21.26 -13.08 -2.52
C LEU A 175 -22.39 -12.49 -1.67
N THR A 176 -22.96 -13.30 -0.77
CA THR A 176 -23.71 -12.79 0.38
C THR A 176 -22.73 -12.33 1.43
N SER A 177 -22.62 -11.02 1.61
CA SER A 177 -21.84 -10.40 2.67
C SER A 177 -22.50 -10.69 4.03
N GLN A 178 -22.03 -11.72 4.74
CA GLN A 178 -22.28 -11.84 6.17
C GLN A 178 -21.18 -11.07 6.90
N ALA A 179 -21.51 -9.85 7.34
CA ALA A 179 -20.68 -9.10 8.26
C ALA A 179 -20.74 -9.79 9.63
N GLN A 180 -19.71 -10.58 9.96
CA GLN A 180 -19.49 -11.05 11.32
C GLN A 180 -18.78 -9.94 12.09
N ALA A 181 -19.52 -9.29 12.99
CA ALA A 181 -18.94 -8.37 13.96
C ALA A 181 -18.00 -9.15 14.86
N ALA A 182 -16.70 -8.85 14.79
CA ALA A 182 -15.73 -9.33 15.74
C ALA A 182 -16.06 -8.75 17.12
N SER A 183 -16.29 -9.61 18.11
CA SER A 183 -16.36 -9.21 19.51
C SER A 183 -14.96 -8.77 19.96
N ASN A 184 -14.80 -7.47 20.22
CA ASN A 184 -13.59 -6.92 20.80
C ASN A 184 -13.35 -7.54 22.20
N PRO A 185 -12.10 -7.92 22.55
CA PRO A 185 -11.77 -8.29 23.92
C PRO A 185 -11.98 -7.08 24.84
N THR A 186 -12.58 -7.33 26.00
CA THR A 186 -12.96 -6.33 27.01
C THR A 186 -11.75 -5.49 27.40
N GLN A 187 -11.66 -4.28 26.85
CA GLN A 187 -10.72 -3.25 27.32
C GLN A 187 -11.14 -2.88 28.73
N ALA A 188 -10.24 -3.05 29.71
CA ALA A 188 -10.35 -2.37 31.00
C ALA A 188 -10.67 -0.89 30.72
N ALA A 189 -11.64 -0.33 31.45
CA ALA A 189 -12.20 0.99 31.17
C ALA A 189 -11.12 2.08 31.26
N ILE A 190 -10.45 2.35 30.14
CA ILE A 190 -9.69 3.57 29.95
C ILE A 190 -10.75 4.67 29.97
N LYS A 191 -10.73 5.54 30.99
CA LYS A 191 -11.49 6.79 30.98
C LYS A 191 -11.00 7.60 29.78
N LYS A 192 -11.68 7.46 28.64
CA LYS A 192 -11.34 8.18 27.42
C LYS A 192 -11.61 9.67 27.68
N PRO A 193 -10.71 10.57 27.24
CA PRO A 193 -10.99 12.00 27.30
C PRO A 193 -12.34 12.30 26.67
N ASN A 194 -13.14 13.13 27.34
CA ASN A 194 -14.43 13.53 26.80
C ASN A 194 -14.22 14.50 25.63
N THR A 195 -14.23 13.97 24.40
CA THR A 195 -14.04 14.75 23.17
C THR A 195 -15.29 15.54 22.73
N ALA A 196 -16.42 15.37 23.43
CA ALA A 196 -17.63 16.14 23.19
C ALA A 196 -17.64 17.51 23.91
N LEU A 197 -16.62 17.79 24.73
CA LEU A 197 -16.45 19.09 25.36
C LEU A 197 -16.23 20.20 24.30
N SER A 198 -16.67 21.42 24.62
CA SER A 198 -16.26 22.59 23.85
C SER A 198 -14.73 22.72 23.87
N PRO A 199 -14.10 23.36 22.86
CA PRO A 199 -12.65 23.55 22.87
C PRO A 199 -12.12 24.21 24.14
N ALA A 200 -12.89 25.12 24.75
CA ALA A 200 -12.55 25.75 26.03
C ALA A 200 -12.54 24.73 27.17
N ASN A 201 -13.66 24.03 27.38
CA ASN A 201 -13.79 23.07 28.48
C ASN A 201 -12.84 21.87 28.30
N PHE A 202 -12.57 21.47 27.06
CA PHE A 202 -11.58 20.45 26.75
C PHE A 202 -10.17 20.89 27.15
N SER A 203 -9.81 22.15 26.90
CA SER A 203 -8.51 22.72 27.26
C SER A 203 -8.37 22.97 28.76
N GLU A 204 -9.46 23.25 29.46
CA GLU A 204 -9.49 23.32 30.94
C GLU A 204 -9.28 21.95 31.59
N GLU A 205 -9.86 20.89 31.02
CA GLU A 205 -9.80 19.55 31.62
C GLU A 205 -8.53 18.77 31.24
N TYR A 206 -8.10 18.89 29.98
CA TYR A 206 -7.03 18.09 29.38
C TYR A 206 -5.87 18.91 28.78
N GLY A 207 -6.04 20.23 28.62
CA GLY A 207 -5.11 21.09 27.87
C GLY A 207 -4.37 22.12 28.71
N ALA A 208 -3.87 23.15 28.04
CA ALA A 208 -3.00 24.16 28.65
C ALA A 208 -3.75 25.06 29.66
N MET A 209 -5.05 25.32 29.47
CA MET A 209 -5.82 26.18 30.38
C MET A 209 -5.95 25.59 31.79
N LYS A 210 -5.84 24.27 31.92
CA LYS A 210 -5.74 23.60 33.22
C LYS A 210 -4.66 24.17 34.13
N PHE A 211 -3.57 24.66 33.54
CA PHE A 211 -2.39 25.16 34.25
C PHE A 211 -2.25 26.69 34.17
N ALA A 212 -3.21 27.39 33.57
CA ALA A 212 -3.15 28.83 33.37
C ALA A 212 -3.82 29.65 34.50
N ASN A 213 -4.61 29.00 35.35
CA ASN A 213 -5.37 29.64 36.45
C ASN A 213 -4.73 29.42 37.84
N THR A 214 -3.41 29.22 37.91
CA THR A 214 -2.62 29.19 39.16
C THR A 214 -1.83 30.47 39.33
#